data_AF-A0A0D8JAH1-F1
#
_entry.id   AF-A0A0D8JAH1-F1
#
_cell.length_a   1.000
_cell.length_b   1.000
_cell.length_c   1.000
_cell.angle_alpha   90.00
_cell.angle_beta   90.00
_cell.angle_gamma   90.00
#
_symmetry.space_group_name_H-M   'P 1'
#
loop_
_entity.id
_entity.type
_entity.pdbx_description
1 polymer ?
#
loop_
_entity_poly.entity_id
_entity_poly.type
_entity_poly.pdbx_seq_one_letter_code
_entity_poly.pdbx_strand_id
1 'polypeptide(L)'
;MNSDEIEIIESGSEASLIWTFPNGDNTQYEVTFKSKATCNAKQQVSFEPIGKKGGSSEIEFVVKRQTEKYSFQTKKIMQPGRFRLVFDLSQVPVNEKIWLDKIQLTAVDH
;
A
#
# COMPACT_ATOMS: atom_id res chain seq x y z
N MET A 1 -30.13 -9.23 -32.58
CA MET A 1 -28.68 -9.42 -32.46
C MET A 1 -28.23 -8.52 -31.32
N ASN A 2 -27.99 -9.09 -30.14
CA ASN A 2 -27.47 -8.36 -28.99
C ASN A 2 -25.97 -8.19 -29.22
N SER A 3 -25.57 -6.97 -29.56
CA SER A 3 -24.18 -6.57 -29.67
C SER A 3 -23.63 -6.29 -28.28
N ASP A 4 -22.66 -7.13 -27.91
CA ASP A 4 -21.51 -6.85 -27.07
C ASP A 4 -21.79 -6.53 -25.59
N GLU A 5 -21.70 -7.59 -24.77
CA GLU A 5 -21.25 -7.48 -23.38
C GLU A 5 -19.86 -6.84 -23.39
N ILE A 6 -19.81 -5.54 -23.14
CA ILE A 6 -18.56 -4.88 -22.76
C ILE A 6 -18.26 -5.34 -21.34
N GLU A 7 -17.45 -6.39 -21.18
CA GLU A 7 -16.72 -6.61 -19.94
C GLU A 7 -15.68 -5.49 -19.78
N ILE A 8 -16.07 -4.38 -19.15
CA ILE A 8 -15.11 -3.54 -18.44
C ILE A 8 -14.92 -4.18 -17.08
N ILE A 9 -13.92 -5.05 -16.95
CA ILE A 9 -13.41 -5.43 -15.63
C ILE A 9 -11.88 -5.35 -15.67
N GLU A 10 -11.33 -4.74 -14.62
CA GLU A 10 -9.91 -4.43 -14.46
C GLU A 10 -9.67 -3.05 -13.83
N SER A 11 -10.52 -2.58 -12.91
CA SER A 11 -10.20 -1.44 -12.06
C SER A 11 -8.94 -1.74 -11.22
N GLY A 12 -7.94 -0.88 -11.31
CA GLY A 12 -6.92 -0.65 -10.27
C GLY A 12 -6.09 -1.86 -9.87
N SER A 13 -5.02 -2.14 -10.63
CA SER A 13 -4.00 -3.09 -10.20
C SER A 13 -3.41 -2.66 -8.86
N GLU A 14 -3.40 -3.55 -7.88
CA GLU A 14 -2.74 -3.30 -6.58
C GLU A 14 -1.72 -4.39 -6.27
N ALA A 15 -0.65 -4.01 -5.56
CA ALA A 15 0.26 -4.95 -4.91
C ALA A 15 0.09 -4.84 -3.40
N SER A 16 0.07 -5.97 -2.67
CA SER A 16 -0.09 -5.93 -1.23
C SER A 16 0.80 -6.89 -0.45
N LEU A 17 1.17 -6.47 0.76
CA LEU A 17 1.80 -7.30 1.78
C LEU A 17 0.90 -7.38 3.00
N ILE A 18 0.83 -8.55 3.64
CA ILE A 18 -0.10 -8.80 4.75
C ILE A 18 0.66 -9.16 6.02
N TRP A 19 0.28 -8.50 7.12
CA TRP A 19 0.69 -8.84 8.49
C TRP A 19 -0.51 -9.33 9.29
N THR A 20 -0.25 -10.21 10.25
CA THR A 20 -1.25 -10.71 11.19
C THR A 20 -0.87 -10.29 12.60
N PHE A 21 -1.79 -9.62 13.29
CA PHE A 21 -1.67 -9.18 14.67
C PHE A 21 -2.68 -9.98 15.50
N PRO A 22 -2.27 -11.11 16.11
CA PRO A 22 -3.22 -12.07 16.70
C PRO A 22 -3.94 -11.54 17.95
N ASN A 23 -3.34 -10.60 18.67
CA ASN A 23 -3.89 -10.09 19.94
C ASN A 23 -4.34 -8.62 19.86
N GLY A 24 -4.00 -7.91 18.78
CA GLY A 24 -3.92 -6.46 18.81
C GLY A 24 -2.75 -6.05 19.72
N ASP A 25 -1.97 -5.08 19.26
CA ASP A 25 -0.69 -4.78 19.93
C ASP A 25 -0.76 -3.47 20.72
N ASN A 26 -1.82 -2.66 20.54
CA ASN A 26 -1.91 -1.26 21.01
C ASN A 26 -0.68 -0.43 20.57
N THR A 27 -0.02 -0.88 19.51
CA THR A 27 1.23 -0.32 19.00
C THR A 27 0.96 0.43 17.72
N GLN A 28 1.64 1.56 17.58
CA GLN A 28 1.76 2.27 16.31
C GLN A 28 3.02 1.77 15.61
N TYR A 29 2.99 1.70 14.27
CA TYR A 29 4.14 1.26 13.49
C TYR A 29 4.58 2.35 12.52
N GLU A 30 5.88 2.45 12.28
CA GLU A 30 6.43 3.16 11.14
C GLU A 30 6.59 2.16 9.99
N VAL A 31 5.93 2.46 8.87
CA VAL A 31 6.16 1.77 7.59
C VAL A 31 7.30 2.48 6.90
N THR A 32 8.32 1.73 6.47
CA THR A 32 9.39 2.27 5.62
C THR A 32 9.61 1.37 4.40
N PHE A 33 9.96 1.97 3.28
CA PHE A 33 10.32 1.24 2.05
C PHE A 33 11.17 2.12 1.13
N LYS A 34 11.84 1.48 0.17
CA LYS A 34 12.47 2.14 -0.98
C LYS A 34 11.64 1.91 -2.23
N SER A 35 11.54 2.94 -3.07
CA SER A 35 10.86 2.82 -4.36
C SER A 35 11.68 3.44 -5.49
N LYS A 36 11.55 2.86 -6.68
CA LYS A 36 12.09 3.34 -7.96
C LYS A 36 11.10 2.96 -9.06
N ALA A 37 10.96 3.78 -10.08
CA ALA A 37 10.16 3.48 -11.26
C ALA A 37 10.91 3.75 -12.58
N THR A 38 10.37 3.31 -13.70
CA THR A 38 10.86 3.67 -15.05
C THR A 38 10.37 5.06 -15.51
N CYS A 39 9.28 5.55 -14.93
CA CYS A 39 8.74 6.90 -15.12
C CYS A 39 8.51 7.61 -13.79
N ASN A 40 8.18 8.90 -13.85
CA ASN A 40 7.60 9.56 -12.68
C ASN A 40 6.09 9.30 -12.68
N ALA A 41 5.56 8.80 -11.58
CA ALA A 41 4.13 8.50 -11.45
C ALA A 41 3.64 8.83 -10.04
N LYS A 42 2.36 9.18 -9.91
CA LYS A 42 1.74 9.29 -8.58
C LYS A 42 1.55 7.89 -8.01
N GLN A 43 1.75 7.76 -6.71
CA GLN A 43 1.62 6.51 -5.99
C GLN A 43 0.92 6.81 -4.66
N GLN A 44 -0.18 6.12 -4.40
CA GLN A 44 -0.79 6.05 -3.08
C GLN A 44 -0.38 4.74 -2.43
N VAL A 45 -0.05 4.81 -1.14
CA VAL A 45 0.24 3.63 -0.32
C VAL A 45 -0.59 3.72 0.94
N SER A 46 -1.36 2.67 1.23
CA SER A 46 -2.20 2.61 2.42
C SER A 46 -1.86 1.40 3.30
N PHE A 47 -1.98 1.57 4.60
CA PHE A 47 -1.94 0.48 5.58
C PHE A 47 -3.32 0.37 6.22
N GLU A 48 -4.00 -0.75 5.98
CA GLU A 48 -5.43 -0.89 6.28
C GLU A 48 -5.81 -2.29 6.79
N PRO A 49 -6.83 -2.40 7.67
CA PRO A 49 -7.32 -3.69 8.15
C PRO A 49 -8.09 -4.46 7.06
N ILE A 50 -7.80 -5.75 6.93
CA ILE A 50 -8.59 -6.66 6.09
C ILE A 50 -9.90 -6.99 6.84
N GLY A 51 -11.03 -6.60 6.25
CA GLY A 51 -12.36 -6.78 6.86
C GLY A 51 -12.92 -5.53 7.56
N LYS A 52 -12.34 -4.34 7.31
CA LYS A 52 -12.87 -3.00 7.65
C LYS A 52 -13.18 -2.72 9.13
N LYS A 53 -12.56 -3.44 10.06
CA LYS A 53 -12.56 -3.08 11.49
C LYS A 53 -11.25 -2.38 11.83
N GLY A 54 -11.31 -1.05 12.03
CA GLY A 54 -10.14 -0.20 12.30
C GLY A 54 -9.97 0.94 11.29
N GLY A 55 -9.06 1.87 11.56
CA GLY A 55 -8.75 2.97 10.65
C GLY A 55 -7.57 2.65 9.73
N SER A 56 -7.57 3.21 8.52
CA SER A 56 -6.43 3.21 7.62
C SER A 56 -5.48 4.38 7.87
N SER A 57 -4.22 4.20 7.50
CA SER A 57 -3.23 5.26 7.30
C SER A 57 -2.76 5.25 5.86
N GLU A 58 -2.45 6.41 5.29
CA GLU A 58 -2.01 6.50 3.90
C GLU A 58 -0.99 7.61 3.69
N ILE A 59 -0.22 7.46 2.62
CA ILE A 59 0.67 8.49 2.08
C ILE A 59 0.54 8.52 0.57
N GLU A 60 0.57 9.72 0.00
CA GLU A 60 0.69 9.95 -1.44
C GLU A 60 2.05 10.57 -1.75
N PHE A 61 2.68 10.10 -2.82
CA PHE A 61 3.94 10.65 -3.31
C PHE A 61 4.10 10.44 -4.81
N VAL A 62 5.12 11.07 -5.39
CA VAL A 62 5.54 10.80 -6.76
C VAL A 62 6.73 9.87 -6.72
N VAL A 63 6.56 8.63 -7.21
CA VAL A 63 7.70 7.73 -7.44
C VAL A 63 8.55 8.28 -8.57
N LYS A 64 9.87 8.17 -8.44
CA LYS A 64 10.83 8.72 -9.40
C LYS A 64 11.70 7.65 -10.05
N ARG A 65 12.44 8.05 -11.08
CA ARG A 65 13.44 7.20 -11.75
C ARG A 65 14.66 6.85 -10.90
N GLN A 66 14.91 7.61 -9.84
CA GLN A 66 15.94 7.33 -8.85
C GLN A 66 15.33 6.61 -7.65
N THR A 67 16.14 5.82 -6.94
CA THR A 67 15.69 5.17 -5.70
C THR A 67 15.51 6.20 -4.60
N GLU A 68 14.32 6.30 -4.05
CA GLU A 68 14.00 7.14 -2.90
C GLU A 68 13.48 6.28 -1.74
N LYS A 69 13.68 6.77 -0.51
CA LYS A 69 13.14 6.15 0.71
C LYS A 69 11.90 6.93 1.14
N TYR A 70 10.84 6.22 1.48
CA TYR A 70 9.60 6.78 2.00
C TYR A 70 9.31 6.17 3.37
N SER A 71 8.62 6.94 4.22
CA SER A 71 8.05 6.42 5.45
C SER A 71 6.77 7.15 5.84
N PHE A 72 5.92 6.45 6.60
CA PHE A 72 4.73 7.01 7.24
C PHE A 72 4.37 6.19 8.46
N GLN A 73 3.64 6.80 9.41
CA GLN A 73 3.17 6.09 10.60
C GLN A 73 1.74 5.58 10.42
N THR A 74 1.49 4.36 10.90
CA THR A 74 0.16 3.77 10.94
C THR A 74 -0.69 4.44 12.02
N LYS A 75 -1.99 4.15 12.06
CA LYS A 75 -2.79 4.29 13.28
C LYS A 75 -2.40 3.17 14.25
N LYS A 76 -2.73 3.32 15.53
CA LYS A 76 -2.54 2.25 16.52
C LYS A 76 -3.36 1.00 16.15
N ILE A 77 -2.73 -0.16 16.21
CA ILE A 77 -3.38 -1.45 15.96
C ILE A 77 -3.96 -1.96 17.27
N MET A 78 -5.19 -1.54 17.56
CA MET A 78 -5.88 -1.82 18.83
C MET A 78 -6.56 -3.19 18.86
N GLN A 79 -6.85 -3.79 17.71
CA GLN A 79 -7.67 -4.99 17.60
C GLN A 79 -6.88 -6.12 16.94
N PRO A 80 -7.14 -7.38 17.33
CA PRO A 80 -6.71 -8.54 16.57
C PRO A 80 -7.15 -8.45 15.12
N GLY A 81 -6.28 -8.83 14.19
CA GLY A 81 -6.66 -8.89 12.79
C GLY A 81 -5.49 -8.99 11.83
N ARG A 82 -5.85 -9.06 10.56
CA ARG A 82 -4.90 -8.96 9.45
C ARG A 82 -4.94 -7.56 8.90
N PHE A 83 -3.77 -7.01 8.60
CA PHE A 83 -3.62 -5.69 7.98
C PHE A 83 -2.80 -5.85 6.73
N ARG A 84 -3.11 -5.05 5.72
CA ARG A 84 -2.37 -5.02 4.46
C ARG A 84 -1.76 -3.66 4.21
N LEU A 85 -0.53 -3.67 3.72
CA LEU A 85 0.09 -2.53 3.04
C LEU A 85 -0.24 -2.66 1.56
N VAL A 86 -0.97 -1.70 1.00
CA VAL A 86 -1.42 -1.68 -0.38
C VAL A 86 -0.67 -0.61 -1.14
N PHE A 87 -0.13 -0.96 -2.30
CA PHE A 87 0.43 -0.05 -3.28
C PHE A 87 -0.55 0.04 -4.45
N ASP A 88 -1.25 1.16 -4.58
CA ASP A 88 -2.20 1.40 -5.68
C ASP A 88 -1.44 1.72 -6.98
N LEU A 89 -1.49 0.83 -7.96
CA LEU A 89 -0.81 0.99 -9.24
C LEU A 89 -1.72 1.59 -10.32
N SER A 90 -2.94 2.03 -9.98
CA SER A 90 -3.91 2.61 -10.92
C SER A 90 -3.38 3.83 -11.68
N GLN A 91 -2.43 4.55 -11.07
CA GLN A 91 -1.81 5.75 -11.63
C GLN A 91 -0.48 5.48 -12.35
N VAL A 92 -0.08 4.21 -12.45
CA VAL A 92 1.16 3.79 -13.14
C VAL A 92 0.84 3.51 -14.59
N PRO A 93 1.52 4.15 -15.56
CA PRO A 93 1.25 3.91 -16.97
C PRO A 93 1.48 2.44 -17.36
N VAL A 94 0.67 1.94 -18.28
CA VAL A 94 0.81 0.59 -18.84
C VAL A 94 2.21 0.41 -19.43
N ASN A 95 2.85 -0.73 -19.15
CA ASN A 95 4.23 -1.09 -19.51
C ASN A 95 5.36 -0.41 -18.70
N GLU A 96 5.05 0.49 -17.76
CA GLU A 96 6.02 1.00 -16.82
C GLU A 96 6.18 0.02 -15.64
N LYS A 97 7.35 0.07 -14.99
CA LYS A 97 7.68 -0.82 -13.87
C LYS A 97 7.96 0.02 -12.63
N ILE A 98 7.49 -0.47 -11.49
CA ILE A 98 7.85 0.00 -10.16
C ILE A 98 8.56 -1.12 -9.42
N TRP A 99 9.65 -0.78 -8.74
CA TRP A 99 10.37 -1.65 -7.83
C TRP A 99 10.22 -1.14 -6.41
N LEU A 100 9.82 -2.03 -5.52
CA LEU A 100 9.72 -1.79 -4.09
C LEU A 100 10.74 -2.67 -3.40
N ASP A 101 11.54 -2.09 -2.50
CA ASP A 101 12.60 -2.80 -1.79
C ASP A 101 12.64 -2.38 -0.32
N LYS A 102 13.17 -3.25 0.53
CA LYS A 102 13.36 -3.04 1.98
C LYS A 102 12.09 -2.54 2.68
N ILE A 103 10.96 -3.18 2.38
CA ILE A 103 9.69 -2.89 3.04
C ILE A 103 9.80 -3.40 4.49
N GLN A 104 9.61 -2.50 5.45
CA GLN A 104 9.75 -2.78 6.87
C GLN A 104 8.60 -2.15 7.65
N LEU A 105 8.19 -2.85 8.71
CA LEU A 105 7.26 -2.37 9.71
C LEU A 105 8.00 -2.35 11.05
N THR A 106 8.19 -1.17 11.64
CA THR A 106 8.93 -0.98 12.88
C THR A 106 7.98 -0.45 13.95
N ALA A 107 7.91 -1.10 15.11
CA ALA A 107 7.13 -0.59 16.23
C ALA A 107 7.67 0.79 16.66
N VAL A 108 6.77 1.74 16.90
CA VAL A 108 7.09 3.06 17.44
C VAL A 108 6.69 3.06 18.91
N ASP A 109 7.69 3.09 19.78
CA ASP A 109 7.48 3.26 21.22
C ASP A 109 7.18 4.74 21.51
N HIS A 110 6.11 4.99 22.28
CA HIS A 110 5.80 6.28 22.89
C HIS A 110 5.99 6.19 24.39
#